data_AF-M1BT73-F1
#
_entry.id   AF-M1BT73-F1
#
_cell.length_a   1.000
_cell.length_b   1.000
_cell.length_c   1.000
_cell.angle_alpha   90.00
_cell.angle_beta   90.00
_cell.angle_gamma   90.00
#
_symmetry.space_group_name_H-M   'P 1'
#
loop_
_entity.id
_entity.type
_entity.pdbx_description
1 polymer ?
#
loop_
_entity_poly.entity_id
_entity_poly.type
_entity_poly.pdbx_seq_one_letter_code
_entity_poly.pdbx_strand_id
1 'polypeptide(L)'
;MGKASRDKRDIYYRKAKEEGWRARSAFKLLQIDEEFNIFEGVKRVVDLCAAPGSWSQVLSRKLYLPAKLSPGTKDNDPPLIVAIDLQPMAPIEGVIQVQGDITNAKTAEVVIRHFDGCKADLVVCDGAPDVTGLHDMDEFVQSQLILAVSFLEKLLELI
;
A
#
# COMPACT_ATOMS: atom_id res chain seq x y z
N MET A 1 2.77 42.79 -4.04
CA MET A 1 1.87 42.52 -2.90
C MET A 1 1.21 41.14 -3.12
N GLY A 2 1.95 40.05 -2.86
CA GLY A 2 1.48 38.69 -3.15
C GLY A 2 0.84 38.03 -1.95
N LYS A 3 -0.49 38.08 -1.84
CA LYS A 3 -1.27 37.28 -0.89
C LYS A 3 -2.32 36.49 -1.65
N ALA A 4 -1.95 35.28 -2.08
CA ALA A 4 -2.89 34.24 -2.45
C ALA A 4 -2.46 32.91 -1.80
N SER A 5 -3.33 32.43 -0.90
CA SER A 5 -3.51 31.03 -0.46
C SER A 5 -2.43 30.26 0.31
N ARG A 6 -1.64 30.89 1.20
CA ARG A 6 -0.84 30.13 2.20
C ARG A 6 -1.67 29.40 3.28
N ASP A 7 -3.00 29.60 3.29
CA ASP A 7 -3.89 29.18 4.39
C ASP A 7 -4.90 28.06 4.08
N LYS A 8 -4.93 27.51 2.86
CA LYS A 8 -5.60 26.22 2.58
C LYS A 8 -4.60 25.07 2.68
N ARG A 9 -3.76 25.04 3.73
CA ARG A 9 -2.92 23.86 3.98
C ARG A 9 -3.86 22.72 4.34
N ASP A 10 -3.93 21.75 3.43
CA ASP A 10 -4.64 20.50 3.56
C ASP A 10 -4.59 19.95 4.99
N ILE A 11 -5.76 19.80 5.62
CA ILE A 11 -5.91 19.36 7.01
C ILE A 11 -5.25 17.99 7.18
N TYR A 12 -5.38 17.10 6.20
CA TYR A 12 -4.79 15.77 6.25
C TYR A 12 -3.27 15.79 6.10
N TYR A 13 -2.69 16.81 5.47
CA TYR A 13 -1.23 16.97 5.45
C TYR A 13 -0.69 17.31 6.84
N ARG A 14 -1.35 18.23 7.56
CA ARG A 14 -0.95 18.58 8.94
C ARG A 14 -1.16 17.38 9.87
N LYS A 15 -2.34 16.77 9.81
CA LYS A 15 -2.70 15.58 10.58
C LYS A 15 -1.74 14.42 10.32
N ALA A 16 -1.32 14.20 9.07
CA ALA A 16 -0.33 13.19 8.73
C ALA A 16 0.99 13.40 9.48
N LYS A 17 1.50 14.64 9.51
CA LYS A 17 2.72 14.96 10.25
C LYS A 17 2.56 14.79 11.75
N GLU A 18 1.44 15.25 12.30
CA GLU A 18 1.13 15.15 13.73
C GLU A 18 1.03 13.69 14.20
N GLU A 19 0.46 12.81 13.37
CA GLU A 19 0.30 11.38 13.66
C GLU A 19 1.46 10.49 13.15
N GLY A 20 2.50 11.11 12.58
CA GLY A 20 3.69 10.42 12.08
C GLY A 20 3.47 9.53 10.84
N TRP A 21 2.48 9.86 10.01
CA TRP A 21 2.27 9.25 8.70
C TRP A 21 3.19 9.89 7.65
N ARG A 22 3.76 9.08 6.76
CA ARG A 22 4.65 9.54 5.67
C ARG A 22 3.94 10.43 4.65
N ALA A 23 2.65 10.20 4.43
CA ALA A 23 1.83 10.98 3.51
C ALA A 23 0.37 11.04 3.98
N ARG A 24 -0.34 12.06 3.50
CA ARG A 24 -1.78 12.26 3.75
C ARG A 24 -2.66 11.16 3.16
N SER A 25 -2.15 10.40 2.18
CA SER A 25 -2.87 9.26 1.59
C SER A 25 -3.14 8.13 2.58
N ALA A 26 -2.44 8.06 3.72
CA ALA A 26 -2.75 7.12 4.80
C ALA A 26 -4.22 7.18 5.23
N PHE A 27 -4.82 8.38 5.25
CA PHE A 27 -6.21 8.56 5.65
C PHE A 27 -7.19 7.96 4.64
N LYS A 28 -6.83 7.82 3.36
CA LYS A 28 -7.68 7.15 2.37
C LYS A 28 -7.91 5.70 2.78
N LEU A 29 -6.82 4.96 3.04
CA LEU A 29 -6.90 3.55 3.39
C LEU A 29 -7.59 3.34 4.75
N LEU A 30 -7.33 4.21 5.72
CA LEU A 30 -8.03 4.18 7.00
C LEU A 30 -9.54 4.38 6.85
N GLN A 31 -9.98 5.32 6.00
CA GLN A 31 -11.40 5.58 5.74
C GLN A 31 -12.06 4.44 4.94
N ILE A 32 -11.33 3.85 3.98
CA ILE A 32 -11.79 2.67 3.25
C ILE A 32 -12.01 1.49 4.22
N ASP A 33 -11.05 1.24 5.12
CA ASP A 33 -11.20 0.19 6.12
C ASP A 33 -12.33 0.48 7.11
N GLU A 34 -12.51 1.73 7.54
CA GLU A 34 -13.62 2.12 8.42
C GLU A 34 -15.00 1.84 7.80
N GLU A 35 -15.15 2.04 6.49
CA GLU A 35 -16.41 1.81 5.78
C GLU A 35 -16.63 0.34 5.40
N PHE A 36 -15.58 -0.34 4.94
CA PHE A 36 -15.69 -1.64 4.28
C PHE A 36 -15.11 -2.82 5.08
N ASN A 37 -14.46 -2.57 6.22
CA ASN A 37 -13.81 -3.57 7.08
C ASN A 37 -12.84 -4.50 6.31
N ILE A 38 -12.09 -3.94 5.35
CA ILE A 38 -11.22 -4.72 4.47
C ILE A 38 -10.05 -5.42 5.17
N PHE A 39 -9.76 -5.07 6.43
CA PHE A 39 -8.71 -5.71 7.22
C PHE A 39 -9.18 -6.94 8.01
N GLU A 40 -10.47 -7.23 8.07
CA GLU A 40 -10.99 -8.36 8.83
C GLU A 40 -10.52 -9.71 8.25
N GLY A 41 -9.90 -10.54 9.09
CA GLY A 41 -9.43 -11.88 8.70
C GLY A 41 -8.21 -11.93 7.77
N VAL A 42 -7.64 -10.78 7.41
CA VAL A 42 -6.52 -10.66 6.48
C VAL A 42 -5.21 -11.09 7.14
N LYS A 43 -4.49 -12.04 6.51
CA LYS A 43 -3.17 -12.53 6.97
C LYS A 43 -2.04 -12.23 5.99
N ARG A 44 -2.33 -12.10 4.69
CA ARG A 44 -1.33 -11.83 3.64
C ARG A 44 -1.75 -10.63 2.82
N VAL A 45 -0.94 -9.57 2.86
CA VAL A 45 -1.25 -8.31 2.17
C VAL A 45 -0.15 -7.93 1.20
N VAL A 46 -0.54 -7.46 0.02
CA VAL A 46 0.35 -6.83 -0.94
C VAL A 46 -0.01 -5.36 -1.11
N ASP A 47 0.96 -4.47 -0.92
CA ASP A 47 0.85 -3.02 -1.19
C ASP A 47 1.63 -2.69 -2.46
N LEU A 48 0.95 -2.32 -3.53
CA LEU A 48 1.52 -2.04 -4.85
C LEU A 48 1.73 -0.54 -5.05
N CYS A 49 2.81 -0.19 -5.74
CA CYS A 49 3.22 1.21 -5.94
C CYS A 49 3.29 1.95 -4.61
N ALA A 50 3.92 1.31 -3.64
CA ALA A 50 3.79 1.65 -2.24
C ALA A 50 4.62 2.89 -1.81
N ALA A 51 5.60 3.36 -2.59
CA ALA A 51 6.44 4.48 -2.19
C ALA A 51 5.61 5.77 -2.02
N PRO A 52 5.80 6.55 -0.93
CA PRO A 52 6.84 6.47 0.10
C PRO A 52 6.53 5.51 1.27
N GLY A 53 5.38 4.82 1.27
CA GLY A 53 5.04 3.76 2.23
C GLY A 53 3.91 4.12 3.20
N SER A 54 3.06 5.10 2.88
CA SER A 54 1.98 5.51 3.80
C SER A 54 0.91 4.44 4.01
N TRP A 55 0.53 3.69 2.96
CA TRP A 55 -0.42 2.57 3.08
C TRP A 55 0.21 1.38 3.79
N SER A 56 1.45 1.04 3.44
CA SER A 56 2.28 0.09 4.21
C SER A 56 2.37 0.42 5.70
N GLN A 57 2.49 1.70 6.08
CA GLN A 57 2.45 2.10 7.49
C GLN A 57 1.08 1.82 8.14
N VAL A 58 -0.02 2.08 7.42
CA VAL A 58 -1.37 1.78 7.91
C VAL A 58 -1.53 0.28 8.13
N LEU A 59 -1.15 -0.53 7.15
CA LEU A 59 -1.18 -2.00 7.24
C LEU A 59 -0.36 -2.50 8.42
N SER A 60 0.86 -2.01 8.60
CA SER A 60 1.71 -2.36 9.75
C SER A 60 1.03 -2.02 11.10
N ARG A 61 0.49 -0.80 11.24
CA ARG A 61 -0.14 -0.35 12.49
C ARG A 61 -1.49 -1.02 12.78
N LYS A 62 -2.21 -1.47 11.76
CA LYS A 62 -3.56 -2.05 11.88
C LYS A 62 -3.56 -3.58 11.94
N LEU A 63 -2.62 -4.23 11.28
CA LEU A 63 -2.55 -5.69 11.17
C LEU A 63 -1.38 -6.27 11.96
N TYR A 64 -0.16 -5.86 11.63
CA TYR A 64 1.06 -6.49 12.16
C TYR A 64 1.34 -6.14 13.62
N LEU A 65 1.40 -4.86 13.99
CA LEU A 65 1.76 -4.44 15.35
C LEU A 65 0.78 -4.94 16.42
N PRO A 66 -0.55 -4.91 16.22
CA PRO A 66 -1.50 -5.49 17.17
C PRO A 66 -1.28 -6.99 17.39
N ALA A 67 -1.03 -7.75 16.32
CA ALA A 67 -0.75 -9.19 16.39
C ALA A 67 0.58 -9.46 17.11
N LYS A 68 1.63 -8.67 16.83
CA LYS A 68 2.93 -8.77 17.51
C LYS A 68 2.82 -8.53 19.03
N LEU A 69 1.99 -7.58 19.45
CA LEU A 69 1.82 -7.21 20.86
C LEU A 69 0.89 -8.15 21.64
N SER A 70 0.12 -8.99 20.96
CA SER A 70 -0.86 -9.91 21.56
C SER A 70 -0.58 -11.39 21.21
N PRO A 71 0.59 -11.95 21.57
CA PRO A 71 1.02 -13.30 21.15
C PRO A 71 0.24 -14.48 21.81
N GLY A 72 -0.86 -14.21 22.53
CA GLY A 72 -1.55 -15.18 23.40
C GLY A 72 -2.71 -15.97 22.75
N THR A 73 -3.16 -15.60 21.55
CA THR A 73 -4.15 -16.38 20.80
C THR A 73 -3.41 -17.49 20.04
N LYS A 74 -3.51 -18.70 20.56
CA LYS A 74 -3.00 -19.94 19.94
C LYS A 74 -3.36 -19.96 18.43
N ASP A 75 -2.35 -20.19 17.58
CA ASP A 75 -2.42 -20.47 16.13
C ASP A 75 -2.36 -19.32 15.10
N ASN A 76 -2.03 -18.07 15.44
CA ASN A 76 -1.85 -17.04 14.40
C ASN A 76 -0.49 -16.36 14.43
N ASP A 77 0.36 -16.72 13.47
CA ASP A 77 1.51 -15.91 13.06
C ASP A 77 1.05 -14.48 12.71
N PRO A 78 1.88 -13.46 12.97
CA PRO A 78 1.53 -12.10 12.60
C PRO A 78 1.30 -12.00 11.09
N PRO A 79 0.35 -11.16 10.62
CA PRO A 79 0.11 -10.97 9.20
C PRO A 79 1.40 -10.61 8.45
N LEU A 80 1.61 -11.22 7.29
CA LEU A 80 2.69 -10.87 6.37
C LEU A 80 2.25 -9.76 5.44
N ILE A 81 3.08 -8.73 5.34
CA ILE A 81 2.84 -7.58 4.46
C ILE A 81 4.04 -7.46 3.51
N VAL A 82 3.77 -7.46 2.21
CA VAL A 82 4.78 -7.26 1.16
C VAL A 82 4.45 -5.97 0.39
N ALA A 83 5.34 -4.99 0.44
CA ALA A 83 5.22 -3.73 -0.29
C ALA A 83 6.13 -3.73 -1.52
N ILE A 84 5.60 -3.31 -2.67
CA ILE A 84 6.31 -3.31 -3.95
C ILE A 84 6.32 -1.90 -4.52
N ASP A 85 7.49 -1.41 -4.89
CA ASP A 85 7.63 -0.18 -5.65
C ASP A 85 8.91 -0.19 -6.52
N LEU A 86 8.93 0.61 -7.58
CA LEU A 86 10.15 0.86 -8.36
C LEU A 86 11.16 1.70 -7.55
N GLN A 87 10.65 2.60 -6.70
CA GLN A 87 11.43 3.49 -5.86
C GLN A 87 11.77 2.84 -4.52
N PRO A 88 12.97 3.09 -3.98
CA PRO A 88 13.29 2.64 -2.62
C PRO A 88 12.44 3.40 -1.60
N MET A 89 12.10 2.72 -0.52
CA MET A 89 11.39 3.31 0.61
C MET A 89 12.14 3.05 1.92
N ALA A 90 11.98 3.95 2.89
CA ALA A 90 12.54 3.72 4.22
C ALA A 90 11.85 2.49 4.87
N PRO A 91 12.56 1.71 5.69
CA PRO A 91 12.02 0.50 6.30
C PRO A 91 10.79 0.81 7.17
N ILE A 92 9.82 -0.10 7.17
CA ILE A 92 8.62 -0.08 8.01
C ILE A 92 8.58 -1.40 8.76
N GLU A 93 8.38 -1.35 10.07
CA GLU A 93 8.33 -2.55 10.89
C GLU A 93 7.19 -3.49 10.46
N GLY A 94 7.48 -4.78 10.28
CA GLY A 94 6.49 -5.76 9.85
C GLY A 94 6.16 -5.74 8.36
N VAL A 95 6.89 -4.95 7.56
CA VAL A 95 6.68 -4.86 6.11
C VAL A 95 7.94 -5.33 5.38
N ILE A 96 7.78 -6.35 4.54
CA ILE A 96 8.80 -6.79 3.60
C ILE A 96 8.74 -5.85 2.40
N GLN A 97 9.86 -5.22 2.06
CA GLN A 97 9.91 -4.23 0.99
C GLN A 97 10.67 -4.82 -0.21
N VAL A 98 9.98 -4.94 -1.34
CA VAL A 98 10.52 -5.43 -2.60
C VAL A 98 10.64 -4.25 -3.55
N GLN A 99 11.86 -3.90 -3.92
CA GLN A 99 12.06 -2.95 -5.01
C GLN A 99 11.92 -3.70 -6.34
N GLY A 100 10.87 -3.41 -7.10
CA GLY A 100 10.54 -4.18 -8.29
C GLY A 100 9.48 -3.52 -9.17
N ASP A 101 9.47 -3.95 -10.43
CA ASP A 101 8.48 -3.55 -11.41
C ASP A 101 7.28 -4.51 -11.35
N ILE A 102 6.08 -3.98 -11.12
CA ILE A 102 4.85 -4.78 -11.03
C ILE A 102 4.44 -5.41 -12.38
N THR A 103 4.97 -4.91 -13.50
CA THR A 103 4.76 -5.51 -14.84
C THR A 103 5.65 -6.73 -15.08
N ASN A 104 6.66 -6.95 -14.23
CA ASN A 104 7.60 -8.04 -14.37
C ASN A 104 7.15 -9.27 -13.56
N ALA A 105 6.96 -10.40 -14.24
CA ALA A 105 6.57 -11.67 -13.62
C ALA A 105 7.52 -12.12 -12.49
N LYS A 106 8.81 -11.78 -12.57
CA LYS A 106 9.79 -12.09 -11.51
C LYS A 106 9.44 -11.41 -10.18
N THR A 107 8.85 -10.23 -10.22
CA THR A 107 8.40 -9.51 -9.02
C THR A 107 7.28 -10.29 -8.34
N ALA A 108 6.34 -10.83 -9.13
CA ALA A 108 5.27 -11.70 -8.62
C ALA A 108 5.85 -12.95 -7.94
N GLU A 109 6.81 -13.62 -8.57
CA GLU A 109 7.45 -14.82 -8.01
C GLU A 109 8.11 -14.54 -6.65
N VAL A 110 8.75 -13.37 -6.48
CA VAL A 110 9.36 -12.96 -5.20
C VAL A 110 8.29 -12.83 -4.12
N VAL A 111 7.15 -12.19 -4.44
CA VAL A 111 6.02 -12.04 -3.49
C VAL A 111 5.44 -13.39 -3.11
N ILE A 112 5.20 -14.27 -4.09
CA ILE A 112 4.65 -15.61 -3.87
C ILE A 112 5.56 -16.43 -2.95
N ARG A 113 6.89 -16.31 -3.10
CA ARG A 113 7.85 -16.98 -2.21
C ARG A 113 7.77 -16.47 -0.78
N HIS A 114 7.48 -15.19 -0.57
CA HIS A 114 7.29 -14.65 0.78
C HIS A 114 6.01 -15.16 1.45
N PHE A 115 5.01 -15.58 0.69
CA PHE A 115 3.78 -16.18 1.20
C PHE A 115 3.79 -17.72 1.20
N ASP A 116 4.95 -18.34 1.04
CA ASP A 116 5.09 -19.80 0.98
C ASP A 116 4.17 -20.46 -0.07
N GLY A 117 3.94 -19.76 -1.20
CA GLY A 117 3.05 -20.22 -2.26
C GLY A 117 1.55 -19.99 -2.01
N CYS A 118 1.17 -19.37 -0.88
CA CYS A 118 -0.21 -19.02 -0.59
C CYS A 118 -0.63 -17.72 -1.30
N LYS A 119 -1.93 -17.62 -1.63
CA LYS A 119 -2.54 -16.42 -2.22
C LYS A 119 -2.54 -15.23 -1.26
N ALA A 120 -2.47 -14.02 -1.80
CA ALA A 120 -2.75 -12.82 -1.03
C ALA A 120 -4.23 -12.78 -0.62
N ASP A 121 -4.52 -12.32 0.60
CA ASP A 121 -5.90 -12.09 1.07
C ASP A 121 -6.40 -10.69 0.69
N LEU A 122 -5.47 -9.75 0.58
CA LEU A 122 -5.73 -8.36 0.24
C LEU A 122 -4.60 -7.80 -0.64
N VAL A 123 -4.98 -7.14 -1.74
CA VAL A 123 -4.07 -6.35 -2.57
C VAL A 123 -4.56 -4.91 -2.58
N VAL A 124 -3.68 -3.96 -2.29
CA VAL A 124 -3.99 -2.52 -2.27
C VAL A 124 -3.02 -1.76 -3.18
N CYS A 125 -3.48 -0.65 -3.76
CA CYS A 125 -2.66 0.22 -4.61
C CYS A 125 -3.16 1.66 -4.54
N ASP A 126 -2.30 2.61 -4.13
CA ASP A 126 -2.53 4.06 -4.25
C ASP A 126 -1.61 4.70 -5.31
N GLY A 127 -1.10 3.86 -6.23
CA GLY A 127 -0.21 4.29 -7.30
C GLY A 127 -0.88 5.25 -8.26
N ALA A 128 -0.19 6.34 -8.56
CA ALA A 128 -0.55 7.28 -9.61
C ALA A 128 0.72 7.80 -10.31
N PRO A 129 0.70 7.98 -11.64
CA PRO A 129 1.80 8.60 -12.36
C PRO A 129 1.87 10.10 -12.04
N ASP A 130 3.00 10.72 -12.37
CA ASP A 130 3.13 12.17 -12.30
C ASP A 130 2.14 12.83 -13.26
N VAL A 131 1.31 13.74 -12.72
CA VAL A 131 0.30 14.47 -13.50
C VAL A 131 0.96 15.52 -14.38
N THR A 132 0.66 15.47 -15.66
CA THR A 132 1.21 16.41 -16.65
C THR A 132 0.31 17.63 -16.87
N GLY A 133 -0.97 17.52 -16.49
CA GLY A 133 -1.99 18.53 -16.72
C GLY A 133 -2.76 18.33 -18.04
N LEU A 134 -2.38 17.35 -18.85
CA LEU A 134 -3.15 16.91 -20.01
C LEU A 134 -4.07 15.75 -19.58
N HIS A 135 -5.31 16.08 -19.25
CA HIS A 135 -6.26 15.14 -18.64
C HIS A 135 -6.41 13.81 -19.39
N ASP A 136 -6.58 13.84 -20.71
CA ASP A 136 -6.73 12.63 -21.52
C ASP A 136 -5.51 11.69 -21.42
N MET A 137 -4.32 12.28 -21.36
CA MET A 137 -3.07 11.53 -21.23
C MET A 137 -2.89 11.01 -19.80
N ASP A 138 -3.15 11.85 -18.80
CA ASP A 138 -3.03 11.47 -17.38
C ASP A 138 -3.99 10.32 -17.05
N GLU A 139 -5.23 10.35 -17.57
CA GLU A 139 -6.22 9.27 -17.42
C GLU A 139 -5.79 7.99 -18.16
N PHE A 140 -5.25 8.13 -19.38
CA PHE A 140 -4.73 6.99 -20.13
C PHE A 140 -3.59 6.29 -19.40
N VAL A 141 -2.62 7.04 -18.87
CA VAL A 141 -1.48 6.47 -18.14
C VAL A 141 -1.94 5.84 -16.82
N GLN A 142 -2.87 6.47 -16.10
CA GLN A 142 -3.48 5.85 -14.92
C GLN A 142 -4.17 4.52 -15.28
N SER A 143 -4.88 4.45 -16.42
CA SER A 143 -5.53 3.22 -16.89
C SER A 143 -4.52 2.12 -17.21
N GLN A 144 -3.35 2.46 -17.78
CA GLN A 144 -2.27 1.49 -17.99
C GLN A 144 -1.72 0.94 -16.67
N LEU A 145 -1.58 1.80 -15.65
CA LEU A 145 -1.15 1.36 -14.32
C LEU A 145 -2.15 0.40 -13.68
N ILE A 146 -3.44 0.71 -13.75
CA ILE A 146 -4.52 -0.17 -13.25
C ILE A 146 -4.48 -1.53 -13.96
N LEU A 147 -4.28 -1.54 -15.28
CA LEU A 147 -4.16 -2.79 -16.04
C LEU A 147 -2.96 -3.65 -15.57
N ALA A 148 -1.81 -3.02 -15.31
CA ALA A 148 -0.64 -3.70 -14.78
C ALA A 148 -0.90 -4.30 -13.38
N VAL A 149 -1.56 -3.54 -12.51
CA VAL A 149 -2.00 -4.01 -11.18
C VAL A 149 -2.90 -5.24 -11.31
N SER A 150 -3.92 -5.19 -12.16
CA SER A 150 -4.83 -6.33 -12.37
C SER A 150 -4.13 -7.56 -12.96
N PHE A 151 -3.06 -7.39 -13.74
CA PHE A 151 -2.27 -8.52 -14.22
C PHE A 151 -1.48 -9.18 -13.10
N LEU A 152 -0.82 -8.38 -12.25
CA LEU A 152 -0.09 -8.89 -11.11
C LEU A 152 -1.00 -9.55 -10.07
N GLU A 153 -2.13 -8.93 -9.76
CA GLU A 153 -3.18 -9.48 -8.88
C GLU A 153 -3.58 -10.89 -9.33
N LYS A 154 -3.88 -11.07 -10.62
CA LYS A 154 -4.19 -12.40 -11.16
C LYS A 154 -3.08 -13.42 -10.94
N LEU A 155 -1.81 -13.02 -11.08
CA LEU A 155 -0.68 -13.92 -10.80
C LEU A 155 -0.60 -14.30 -9.33
N LEU A 156 -0.97 -13.38 -8.42
CA LEU A 156 -1.04 -13.62 -6.98
C LEU A 156 -2.26 -14.49 -6.58
N GLU A 157 -3.29 -14.54 -7.42
CA GLU A 157 -4.49 -15.37 -7.24
C GLU A 157 -4.42 -16.76 -7.93
N LEU A 158 -3.49 -16.98 -8.86
CA LEU A 158 -3.47 -18.15 -9.75
C LEU A 158 -2.78 -19.42 -9.18
N ILE A 159 -2.47 -19.45 -7.87
CA ILE A 159 -1.80 -20.60 -7.22
C ILE A 159 -2.67 -21.19 -6.12
#